data_AF-A0A800LUL3-F1
#
_entry.id   AF-A0A800LUL3-F1
#
_cell.length_a   1.000
_cell.length_b   1.000
_cell.length_c   1.000
_cell.angle_alpha   90.00
_cell.angle_beta   90.00
_cell.angle_gamma   90.00
#
_symmetry.space_group_name_H-M   'P 1'
#
loop_
_entity.id
_entity.type
_entity.pdbx_description
1 polymer ?
#
loop_
_entity_poly.entity_id
_entity_poly.type
_entity_poly.pdbx_seq_one_letter_code
_entity_poly.pdbx_strand_id
1 'polypeptide(L)'
;MSIDRHIIRYTDFPFPSNRYLPGEDIPPSKHPSGDHMPKCRFNSISFGVQTWRDSDRYLYAIDLFNYGYYWETHEVLEATWREIGTKTPTGLFIQGFIQIAAALIKKTQNF
;
A
#
# COMPACT_ATOMS: atom_id res chain seq x y z
N MET A 1 -25.82 -5.38 -14.74
CA MET A 1 -26.12 -4.62 -13.50
C MET A 1 -24.80 -4.03 -13.01
N SER A 2 -24.49 -2.79 -13.39
CA SER A 2 -23.24 -2.15 -12.95
C SER A 2 -23.49 -1.63 -11.54
N ILE A 3 -22.82 -2.22 -10.55
CA ILE A 3 -22.81 -1.64 -9.20
C ILE A 3 -21.89 -0.42 -9.31
N ASP A 4 -22.48 0.78 -9.26
CA ASP A 4 -21.72 2.01 -9.09
C ASP A 4 -21.11 1.99 -7.68
N ARG A 5 -19.94 1.37 -7.55
CA ARG A 5 -19.19 1.33 -6.30
C ARG A 5 -18.44 2.64 -6.20
N HIS A 6 -19.05 3.62 -5.54
CA HIS A 6 -18.31 4.79 -5.10
C HIS A 6 -17.20 4.33 -4.14
N ILE A 7 -15.98 4.21 -4.65
CA ILE A 7 -14.81 3.82 -3.84
C ILE A 7 -14.50 5.00 -2.94
N ILE A 8 -14.69 4.83 -1.64
CA ILE A 8 -14.41 5.86 -0.64
C ILE A 8 -12.89 5.99 -0.50
N ARG A 9 -12.41 7.23 -0.57
CA ARG A 9 -11.06 7.60 -0.15
C ARG A 9 -11.05 8.00 1.32
N TYR A 10 -10.09 7.48 2.07
CA TYR A 10 -9.90 7.74 3.50
C TYR A 10 -8.88 8.85 3.76
N THR A 11 -8.03 9.17 2.79
CA THR A 11 -7.01 10.22 2.89
C THR A 11 -7.00 11.13 1.66
N ASP A 12 -6.45 12.33 1.79
CA ASP A 12 -6.26 13.29 0.70
C ASP A 12 -4.86 13.18 0.04
N PHE A 13 -4.06 12.18 0.42
CA PHE A 13 -2.72 12.03 -0.14
C PHE A 13 -2.78 11.70 -1.65
N PRO A 14 -1.90 12.33 -2.45
CA PRO A 14 -1.88 12.09 -3.89
C PRO A 14 -1.45 10.65 -4.18
N PHE A 15 -2.04 10.04 -5.21
CA PHE A 15 -1.53 8.78 -5.75
C PHE A 15 -0.32 9.04 -6.66
N PRO A 16 0.53 8.03 -6.89
CA PRO A 16 1.46 8.06 -8.01
C PRO A 16 0.75 8.31 -9.33
N SER A 17 1.45 8.91 -10.29
CA SER A 17 0.89 9.15 -11.62
C SER A 17 0.49 7.86 -12.34
N ASN A 18 1.23 6.76 -12.10
CA ASN A 18 0.93 5.42 -12.62
C ASN A 18 1.20 4.39 -11.53
N ARG A 19 0.46 3.28 -11.55
CA ARG A 19 0.77 2.12 -10.70
C ARG A 19 1.93 1.35 -11.29
N TYR A 20 2.73 0.72 -10.43
CA TYR A 20 3.81 -0.15 -10.85
C TYR A 20 3.30 -1.49 -11.40
N LEU A 21 3.73 -1.81 -12.62
CA LEU A 21 3.47 -3.05 -13.35
C LEU A 21 4.79 -3.79 -13.61
N PRO A 22 5.04 -4.91 -12.91
CA PRO A 22 6.27 -5.65 -13.11
C PRO A 22 6.37 -6.22 -14.53
N GLY A 23 7.51 -5.99 -15.17
CA GLY A 23 7.78 -6.44 -16.55
C GLY A 23 7.50 -5.37 -17.60
N GLU A 24 6.69 -4.36 -17.29
CA GLU A 24 6.44 -3.20 -18.15
C GLU A 24 7.21 -1.96 -17.67
N ASP A 25 7.25 -1.76 -16.35
CA ASP A 25 7.90 -0.61 -15.75
C ASP A 25 9.38 -0.85 -15.42
N ILE A 26 10.13 0.25 -15.41
CA ILE A 26 11.50 0.26 -14.87
C ILE A 26 11.41 -0.11 -13.39
N PRO A 27 12.21 -1.08 -12.91
CA PRO A 27 12.21 -1.44 -11.50
C PRO A 27 12.41 -0.21 -10.61
N PRO A 28 11.72 -0.09 -9.47
CA PRO A 28 11.79 1.08 -8.60
C PRO A 28 13.22 1.46 -8.19
N SER A 29 14.09 0.45 -8.02
CA SER A 29 15.53 0.62 -7.74
C SER A 29 16.34 1.27 -8.87
N LYS A 30 15.77 1.38 -10.07
CA LYS A 30 16.37 1.96 -11.27
C LYS A 30 15.59 3.17 -11.80
N HIS A 31 14.62 3.67 -11.05
CA HIS A 31 13.76 4.76 -11.51
C HIS A 31 14.56 6.08 -11.64
N PRO A 32 14.54 6.76 -12.80
CA PRO A 32 15.42 7.91 -13.07
C PRO A 32 15.14 9.15 -12.20
N SER A 33 13.95 9.26 -11.63
CA SER A 33 13.56 10.29 -10.66
C SER A 33 14.00 9.99 -9.22
N GLY A 34 14.52 8.79 -8.95
CA GLY A 34 14.92 8.33 -7.62
C GLY A 34 13.80 7.82 -6.72
N ASP A 35 12.53 8.22 -6.94
CA ASP A 35 11.36 7.74 -6.20
C ASP A 35 10.16 7.51 -7.14
N HIS A 36 9.52 6.34 -7.03
CA HIS A 36 8.23 6.02 -7.66
C HIS A 36 7.05 6.53 -6.82
N MET A 37 7.26 6.78 -5.53
CA MET A 37 6.22 7.16 -4.58
C MET A 37 6.16 8.68 -4.36
N PRO A 38 4.96 9.28 -4.23
CA PRO A 38 4.83 10.63 -3.73
C PRO A 38 5.43 10.77 -2.33
N LYS A 39 6.00 11.93 -2.04
CA LYS A 39 6.54 12.24 -0.71
C LYS A 39 5.40 12.55 0.26
N CYS A 40 4.80 11.51 0.81
CA CYS A 40 3.79 11.63 1.87
C CYS A 40 4.47 11.71 3.24
N ARG A 41 4.03 12.65 4.09
CA ARG A 41 4.42 12.71 5.50
C ARG A 41 3.32 12.08 6.33
N PHE A 42 3.57 10.86 6.78
CA PHE A 42 2.67 10.14 7.66
C PHE A 42 2.84 10.59 9.11
N ASN A 43 1.75 10.56 9.86
CA ASN A 43 1.77 10.74 11.29
C ASN A 43 2.51 9.59 11.98
N SER A 44 3.07 9.89 13.15
CA SER A 44 3.74 8.89 13.99
C SER A 44 2.79 8.45 15.08
N ILE A 45 1.90 7.50 14.79
CA ILE A 45 0.94 6.93 15.73
C ILE A 45 1.26 5.46 15.98
N SER A 46 1.10 5.00 17.22
CA SER A 46 1.16 3.57 17.53
C SER A 46 0.02 2.84 16.81
N PHE A 47 0.37 2.04 15.81
CA PHE A 47 -0.62 1.28 15.06
C PHE A 47 -1.09 0.05 15.85
N GLY A 48 -2.41 -0.09 16.00
CA GLY A 48 -3.03 -1.20 16.70
C GLY A 48 -4.53 -1.28 16.44
N VAL A 49 -5.17 -2.31 17.01
CA VAL A 49 -6.60 -2.63 16.79
C VAL A 49 -7.54 -1.47 17.14
N GLN A 50 -7.17 -0.61 18.09
CA GLN A 50 -8.00 0.53 18.50
C GLN A 50 -7.63 1.84 17.80
N THR A 51 -6.41 1.95 17.25
CA THR A 51 -5.83 3.19 16.72
C THR A 51 -5.61 3.16 15.21
N TRP A 52 -5.96 2.06 14.53
CA TRP A 52 -5.71 1.91 13.09
C TRP A 52 -6.37 3.00 12.25
N ARG A 53 -7.52 3.52 12.70
CA ARG A 53 -8.25 4.60 12.01
C ARG A 53 -7.53 5.94 12.06
N ASP A 54 -6.62 6.12 13.02
CA ASP A 54 -5.88 7.37 13.15
C ASP A 54 -4.59 7.33 12.33
N SER A 55 -4.13 6.15 11.90
CA SER A 55 -2.94 5.99 11.08
C SER A 55 -3.21 6.36 9.63
N ASP A 56 -2.77 7.55 9.25
CA ASP A 56 -2.87 8.05 7.89
C ASP A 56 -2.10 7.16 6.89
N ARG A 57 -0.98 6.56 7.32
CA ARG A 57 -0.22 5.57 6.56
C ARG A 57 -1.04 4.32 6.24
N TYR A 58 -1.74 3.77 7.23
CA TYR A 58 -2.60 2.60 7.01
C TYR A 58 -3.78 2.95 6.12
N LEU A 59 -4.47 4.06 6.40
CA LEU A 59 -5.60 4.50 5.58
C LEU A 59 -5.18 4.79 4.12
N TYR A 60 -4.00 5.37 3.91
CA TYR A 60 -3.45 5.58 2.58
C TYR A 60 -3.14 4.26 1.85
N ALA A 61 -2.63 3.25 2.56
CA ALA A 61 -2.45 1.93 1.98
C ALA A 61 -3.80 1.30 1.55
N ILE A 62 -4.88 1.52 2.30
CA ILE A 62 -6.23 1.09 1.91
C ILE A 62 -6.70 1.83 0.66
N ASP A 63 -6.47 3.14 0.57
CA ASP A 63 -6.76 3.91 -0.64
C ASP A 63 -6.00 3.36 -1.85
N LEU A 64 -4.69 3.15 -1.74
CA LEU A 64 -3.88 2.57 -2.81
C LEU A 64 -4.40 1.19 -3.25
N PHE A 65 -4.69 0.31 -2.29
CA PHE A 65 -5.17 -1.04 -2.55
C PHE A 65 -6.51 -1.04 -3.29
N ASN A 66 -7.47 -0.22 -2.83
CA ASN A 66 -8.80 -0.13 -3.42
C ASN A 66 -8.77 0.38 -4.88
N TYR A 67 -7.75 1.16 -5.24
CA TYR A 67 -7.54 1.66 -6.60
C TYR A 67 -6.55 0.81 -7.43
N GLY A 68 -6.06 -0.31 -6.90
CA GLY A 68 -5.23 -1.27 -7.64
C GLY A 68 -3.73 -0.97 -7.64
N TYR A 69 -3.26 -0.05 -6.80
CA TYR A 69 -1.84 0.25 -6.59
C TYR A 69 -1.23 -0.75 -5.60
N TYR A 70 -1.18 -2.03 -6.01
CA TYR A 70 -0.84 -3.13 -5.11
C TYR A 70 0.64 -3.13 -4.69
N TRP A 71 1.55 -2.76 -5.58
CA TRP A 71 2.97 -2.66 -5.25
C TRP A 71 3.23 -1.52 -4.26
N GLU A 72 2.59 -0.38 -4.47
CA GLU A 72 2.66 0.78 -3.60
C GLU A 72 2.07 0.47 -2.23
N THR A 73 0.96 -0.28 -2.20
CA THR A 73 0.37 -0.79 -0.95
C THR A 73 1.38 -1.62 -0.18
N HIS A 74 2.10 -2.53 -0.85
CA HIS A 74 3.18 -3.32 -0.26
C HIS A 74 4.25 -2.42 0.37
N GLU A 75 4.77 -1.45 -0.38
CA GLU A 75 5.83 -0.55 0.11
C GLU A 75 5.39 0.28 1.33
N VAL A 76 4.19 0.87 1.27
CA VAL A 76 3.66 1.70 2.35
C VAL A 76 3.46 0.88 3.63
N LEU A 77 3.03 -0.38 3.50
CA LEU A 77 2.80 -1.26 4.65
C LEU A 77 4.09 -1.90 5.19
N GLU A 78 5.14 -2.05 4.39
CA GLU A 78 6.38 -2.69 4.84
C GLU A 78 7.05 -1.91 5.98
N ALA A 79 7.08 -0.58 5.89
CA ALA A 79 7.58 0.27 6.98
C ALA A 79 6.79 0.06 8.27
N THR A 80 5.45 0.07 8.17
CA THR A 80 4.53 -0.18 9.29
C THR A 80 4.77 -1.56 9.92
N TRP A 81 4.93 -2.60 9.10
CA TRP A 81 5.19 -3.97 9.54
C TRP A 81 6.49 -4.09 10.36
N ARG A 82 7.56 -3.42 9.92
CA ARG A 82 8.84 -3.39 10.63
C ARG A 82 8.74 -2.62 11.95
N GLU A 83 8.06 -1.48 11.95
CA GLU A 83 7.88 -0.62 13.14
C GLU A 83 7.06 -1.31 14.25
N ILE A 84 5.97 -1.99 13.91
CA ILE A 84 5.10 -2.68 14.88
C ILE A 84 5.75 -3.97 15.43
N GLY A 85 6.75 -4.50 14.72
CA GLY A 85 7.40 -5.76 15.03
C GLY A 85 6.74 -6.94 14.31
N THR A 86 7.56 -7.64 13.52
CA THR A 86 7.10 -8.62 12.51
C THR A 86 6.46 -9.89 13.07
N LYS A 87 6.64 -10.17 14.36
CA LYS A 87 6.12 -11.36 15.05
C LYS A 87 4.94 -11.06 16.00
N THR A 88 4.52 -9.81 16.10
CA THR A 88 3.34 -9.45 16.90
C THR A 88 2.05 -9.83 16.18
N PRO A 89 0.91 -10.02 16.87
CA PRO A 89 -0.36 -10.28 16.20
C PRO A 89 -0.74 -9.22 15.15
N THR A 90 -0.53 -7.94 15.47
CA THR A 90 -0.74 -6.82 14.54
C THR A 90 0.23 -6.87 13.36
N GLY A 91 1.51 -7.20 13.62
CA GLY A 91 2.51 -7.39 12.57
C GLY A 91 2.14 -8.52 11.61
N LEU A 92 1.65 -9.65 12.12
CA LEU A 92 1.19 -10.78 11.30
C LEU A 92 -0.05 -10.40 10.47
N PHE A 93 -0.96 -9.60 11.00
CA PHE A 93 -2.09 -9.06 10.24
C PHE A 93 -1.62 -8.19 9.05
N ILE A 94 -0.71 -7.25 9.30
CA ILE A 94 -0.14 -6.42 8.22
C ILE A 94 0.62 -7.27 7.21
N GLN A 95 1.39 -8.27 7.67
CA GLN A 95 2.08 -9.20 6.78
C GLN A 95 1.12 -9.95 5.86
N GLY A 96 -0.02 -10.42 6.38
CA GLY A 96 -1.06 -11.06 5.57
C GLY A 96 -1.60 -10.12 4.49
N PHE A 97 -1.80 -8.84 4.83
CA PHE A 97 -2.26 -7.84 3.86
C PHE A 97 -1.20 -7.57 2.77
N ILE A 98 0.07 -7.45 3.15
CA ILE A 98 1.20 -7.34 2.21
C ILE A 98 1.25 -8.54 1.26
N GLN A 99 1.03 -9.76 1.77
CA GLN A 99 1.01 -10.97 0.95
C GLN A 99 -0.16 -11.00 -0.05
N ILE A 100 -1.34 -10.49 0.34
CA ILE A 100 -2.49 -10.34 -0.56
C ILE A 100 -2.13 -9.36 -1.70
N ALA A 101 -1.54 -8.21 -1.38
CA ALA A 101 -1.09 -7.25 -2.39
C ALA A 101 -0.08 -7.91 -3.36
N ALA A 102 0.92 -8.63 -2.84
CA ALA A 102 1.89 -9.35 -3.66
C ALA A 102 1.25 -10.42 -4.56
N ALA A 103 0.23 -11.15 -4.07
CA ALA A 103 -0.52 -12.11 -4.87
C ALA A 103 -1.28 -11.44 -6.03
N LEU A 104 -1.85 -10.25 -5.80
CA LEU A 104 -2.55 -9.50 -6.84
C LEU A 104 -1.60 -8.94 -7.90
N ILE A 105 -0.40 -8.49 -7.50
CA ILE A 105 0.68 -8.14 -8.44
C ILE A 105 1.03 -9.35 -9.31
N LYS A 106 1.22 -10.53 -8.71
CA LYS A 106 1.51 -11.76 -9.46
C LYS A 106 0.37 -12.16 -10.39
N LYS A 107 -0.89 -11.97 -9.98
CA LYS A 107 -2.06 -12.24 -10.83
C LYS A 107 -2.07 -11.35 -12.09
N THR A 108 -1.55 -10.12 -11.99
CA THR A 108 -1.45 -9.21 -13.15
C THR A 108 -0.28 -9.53 -14.08
N GLN A 109 0.67 -10.37 -13.65
CA GLN A 109 1.72 -10.90 -14.50
C GLN A 109 1.14 -12.10 -15.27
N ASN A 110 0.94 -11.97 -16.58
CA ASN A 110 0.56 -13.12 -17.41
C ASN A 110 1.71 -14.14 -17.40
N PHE A 111 1.42 -15.39 -17.01
CA PHE A 111 2.32 -16.53 -17.10
C PHE A 111 2.22 -17.21 -18.46
#